data_AF-A0A4Y1MTF0-F1
#
_entry.id   AF-A0A4Y1MTF0-F1
#
_cell.length_a   1.000
_cell.length_b   1.000
_cell.length_c   1.000
_cell.angle_alpha   90.00
_cell.angle_beta   90.00
_cell.angle_gamma   90.00
#
_symmetry.space_group_name_H-M   'P 1'
#
loop_
_entity.id
_entity.type
_entity.pdbx_description
1 polymer ?
#
loop_
_entity_poly.entity_id
_entity_poly.type
_entity_poly.pdbx_seq_one_letter_code
_entity_poly.pdbx_strand_id
1 'polypeptide(L)'
;MADLVPPERIALRANSMHALQEAARTGLGATLLSCFSGESDPGLRRLPAPRAMTPLPLWLLFHEDLRRSPRLRAAVAFLDSTIAAHRGALLPVGFPFDPLD
;
A
#
# COMPACT_ATOMS: atom_id res chain seq x y z
N MET A 1 10.38 -7.22 3.30
CA MET A 1 11.06 -7.62 2.03
C MET A 1 12.56 -7.76 2.20
N ALA A 2 13.23 -6.91 2.98
CA ALA A 2 14.67 -7.06 3.26
C ALA A 2 15.00 -8.43 3.90
N ASP A 3 14.15 -8.95 4.78
CA ASP A 3 14.36 -10.28 5.39
C ASP A 3 13.91 -11.45 4.48
N LEU A 4 13.30 -11.14 3.33
CA LEU A 4 12.82 -12.13 2.35
C LEU A 4 13.79 -12.28 1.17
N VAL A 5 14.71 -11.34 0.98
CA VAL A 5 15.61 -11.26 -0.17
C VAL A 5 17.04 -11.04 0.33
N PRO A 6 17.99 -11.94 0.01
CA PRO A 6 19.39 -11.76 0.37
C PRO A 6 19.94 -10.41 -0.12
N PRO A 7 20.79 -9.70 0.66
CA PRO A 7 21.26 -8.35 0.32
C PRO A 7 21.86 -8.24 -1.09
N GLU A 8 22.58 -9.26 -1.54
CA GLU A 8 23.21 -9.35 -2.86
C GLU A 8 22.22 -9.43 -4.03
N ARG A 9 20.94 -9.72 -3.76
CA ARG A 9 19.85 -9.75 -4.76
C ARG A 9 18.98 -8.49 -4.73
N ILE A 10 19.33 -7.49 -3.92
CA ILE A 10 18.62 -6.21 -3.86
C ILE A 10 19.20 -5.28 -4.92
N ALA A 11 18.53 -5.17 -6.07
CA ALA A 11 18.96 -4.28 -7.16
C ALA A 11 18.72 -2.79 -6.88
N LEU A 12 17.71 -2.45 -6.05
CA LEU A 12 17.34 -1.07 -5.72
C LEU A 12 16.69 -0.99 -4.34
N ARG A 13 16.98 0.09 -3.60
CA ARG A 13 16.23 0.52 -2.42
C ARG A 13 15.71 1.94 -2.64
N ALA A 14 14.41 2.13 -2.47
CA ALA A 14 13.75 3.42 -2.59
C ALA A 14 12.57 3.53 -1.61
N ASN A 15 12.25 4.75 -1.20
CA ASN A 15 11.08 5.09 -0.38
C ASN A 15 9.95 5.75 -1.19
N SER A 16 10.08 5.79 -2.52
CA SER A 16 9.09 6.33 -3.45
C SER A 16 8.39 5.19 -4.17
N MET A 17 7.06 5.16 -4.06
CA MET A 17 6.22 4.18 -4.78
C MET A 17 6.44 4.27 -6.30
N HIS A 18 6.53 5.50 -6.82
CA HIS A 18 6.73 5.74 -8.25
C HIS A 18 8.08 5.19 -8.73
N ALA A 19 9.16 5.42 -7.98
CA ALA A 19 10.48 4.89 -8.33
C ALA A 19 10.50 3.34 -8.35
N LEU A 20 9.83 2.72 -7.38
CA LEU A 20 9.70 1.26 -7.33
C LEU A 20 8.88 0.72 -8.50
N GLN A 21 7.78 1.39 -8.84
CA GLN A 21 6.92 1.02 -9.97
C GLN A 21 7.68 1.09 -11.30
N GLU A 22 8.40 2.18 -11.55
CA GLU A 22 9.23 2.34 -12.75
C GLU A 22 10.37 1.33 -12.84
N ALA A 23 11.00 1.00 -11.71
CA ALA A 23 12.02 -0.05 -11.66
C ALA A 23 11.45 -1.42 -12.06
N ALA A 24 10.25 -1.77 -11.58
CA ALA A 24 9.58 -3.00 -11.99
C ALA A 24 9.19 -2.96 -13.47
N ARG A 25 8.65 -1.83 -13.95
CA ARG A 25 8.21 -1.61 -15.33
C ARG A 25 9.34 -1.73 -16.36
N THR A 26 10.55 -1.32 -15.97
CA THR A 26 11.77 -1.41 -16.79
C THR A 26 12.49 -2.76 -16.67
N GLY A 27 11.97 -3.68 -15.86
CA GLY A 27 12.51 -5.02 -15.72
C GLY A 27 13.69 -5.15 -14.75
N LEU A 28 13.95 -4.14 -13.90
CA LEU A 28 15.03 -4.19 -12.90
C LEU A 28 14.80 -5.31 -11.85
N GLY A 29 13.55 -5.64 -11.57
CA GLY A 29 13.20 -6.69 -10.63
C GLY A 29 11.71 -6.68 -10.26
N ALA A 30 11.37 -7.32 -9.13
CA ALA A 30 10.05 -7.30 -8.53
C ALA A 30 10.03 -6.40 -7.29
N THR A 31 8.87 -5.79 -7.02
CA THR A 31 8.70 -4.90 -5.86
C THR A 31 7.31 -5.06 -5.24
N LEU A 32 7.13 -4.47 -4.06
CA LEU A 32 5.83 -4.32 -3.41
C LEU A 32 5.23 -2.97 -3.80
N LEU A 33 4.00 -3.00 -4.29
CA LEU A 33 3.19 -1.82 -4.59
C LEU A 33 1.88 -1.89 -3.82
N SER A 34 1.22 -0.75 -3.62
CA SER A 34 -0.20 -0.75 -3.29
C SER A 34 -1.00 -1.44 -4.40
N CYS A 35 -2.00 -2.22 -4.01
CA CYS A 35 -2.78 -3.02 -4.95
C CYS A 35 -3.34 -2.18 -6.10
N PHE A 36 -4.04 -1.08 -5.79
CA PHE A 36 -4.61 -0.22 -6.83
C PHE A 36 -3.55 0.35 -7.80
N SER A 37 -2.36 0.72 -7.32
CA SER A 37 -1.30 1.25 -8.19
C SER A 37 -0.76 0.19 -9.12
N GLY A 38 -0.45 -1.01 -8.59
CA GLY A 38 0.07 -2.12 -9.39
C GLY A 38 -0.94 -2.66 -10.39
N GLU A 39 -2.20 -2.85 -10.00
CA GLU A 39 -3.26 -3.35 -10.89
C GLU A 39 -3.66 -2.34 -11.98
N SER A 40 -3.49 -1.03 -11.71
CA SER A 40 -3.81 0.01 -12.70
C SER A 40 -2.76 0.16 -13.80
N ASP A 41 -1.57 -0.42 -13.64
CA ASP A 41 -0.47 -0.31 -14.60
C ASP A 41 -0.46 -1.53 -15.56
N PRO A 42 -0.82 -1.35 -16.85
CA PRO A 42 -0.86 -2.45 -17.81
C PRO A 42 0.54 -3.00 -18.15
N GLY A 43 1.61 -2.29 -17.80
CA GLY A 43 3.00 -2.76 -17.95
C GLY A 43 3.44 -3.70 -16.84
N LEU A 44 2.62 -3.89 -15.80
CA LEU A 44 2.91 -4.73 -14.66
C LEU A 44 1.97 -5.93 -14.59
N ARG A 45 2.42 -6.96 -13.87
CA ARG A 45 1.58 -8.11 -13.52
C ARG A 45 1.79 -8.46 -12.06
N ARG A 46 0.73 -8.81 -11.36
CA ARG A 46 0.83 -9.30 -9.98
C ARG A 46 1.57 -10.64 -9.96
N LEU A 47 2.51 -10.77 -9.03
CA LEU A 47 3.13 -12.03 -8.66
C LEU A 47 2.47 -12.60 -7.39
N PRO A 48 2.44 -13.93 -7.20
CA PRO A 48 1.98 -14.52 -5.95
C PRO A 48 2.75 -13.94 -4.75
N ALA A 49 2.03 -13.39 -3.78
CA ALA A 49 2.62 -12.83 -2.58
C ALA A 49 3.14 -13.96 -1.66
N PRO A 50 4.36 -13.87 -1.12
CA PRO A 50 4.81 -14.76 -0.06
C PRO A 50 3.86 -14.67 1.14
N ARG A 51 3.45 -15.82 1.70
CA ARG A 51 2.59 -15.89 2.92
C ARG A 51 3.18 -15.13 4.12
N ALA A 52 4.50 -14.93 4.14
CA ALA A 52 5.22 -14.23 5.20
C ALA A 52 5.18 -12.70 5.09
N MET A 53 4.47 -12.13 4.12
CA MET A 53 4.29 -10.68 4.08
C MET A 53 3.44 -10.21 5.27
N THR A 54 3.75 -9.05 5.85
CA THR A 54 2.94 -8.44 6.90
C THR A 54 1.96 -7.45 6.25
N PRO A 55 0.68 -7.45 6.62
CA PRO A 55 -0.25 -6.42 6.17
C PRO A 55 0.24 -5.04 6.63
N LEU A 56 0.04 -4.03 5.78
CA LEU A 56 0.33 -2.64 6.11
C LEU A 56 -1.01 -1.91 6.35
N PRO A 57 -1.45 -1.77 7.61
CA PRO A 57 -2.69 -1.06 7.90
C PRO A 57 -2.60 0.41 7.52
N LEU A 58 -3.71 0.96 7.01
CA LEU A 58 -3.87 2.40 6.76
C LEU A 58 -4.49 3.06 7.99
N TRP A 59 -3.87 4.12 8.48
CA TRP A 59 -4.33 4.84 9.66
C TRP A 59 -4.59 6.31 9.34
N LEU A 60 -5.65 6.87 9.93
CA LEU A 60 -5.89 8.31 9.97
C LEU A 60 -5.40 8.84 11.32
N LEU A 61 -4.27 9.56 11.30
CA LEU A 61 -3.66 10.13 12.50
C LEU A 61 -3.81 11.65 12.55
N PHE A 62 -4.05 12.16 13.75
CA PHE A 62 -4.07 13.58 14.06
C PHE A 62 -3.59 13.81 15.50
N HIS A 63 -3.08 15.00 15.79
CA HIS A 63 -2.64 15.35 17.14
C HIS A 63 -3.83 15.40 18.11
N GLU A 64 -3.67 14.91 19.33
CA GLU A 64 -4.77 14.81 20.31
C GLU A 64 -5.45 16.16 20.57
N ASP A 65 -4.68 17.24 20.66
CA ASP A 65 -5.20 18.60 20.88
C ASP A 65 -6.21 19.03 19.81
N LEU A 66 -6.09 18.49 18.59
CA LEU A 66 -6.97 18.83 17.49
C LEU A 66 -8.27 18.01 17.50
N ARG A 67 -8.41 16.97 18.34
CA ARG A 67 -9.57 16.05 18.33
C ARG A 67 -10.92 16.75 18.46
N ARG A 68 -10.96 17.91 19.14
CA ARG A 68 -12.18 18.70 19.35
C ARG A 68 -12.43 19.75 18.26
N SER A 69 -11.50 19.95 17.31
CA SER A 69 -11.65 20.89 16.20
C SER A 69 -12.78 20.44 15.25
N PRO A 70 -13.82 21.28 15.03
CA PRO A 70 -14.89 20.94 14.09
C PRO A 70 -14.39 20.71 12.65
N ARG A 71 -13.40 21.49 12.21
CA ARG A 71 -12.81 21.35 10.86
C ARG A 71 -12.06 20.03 10.71
N LEU A 72 -11.32 19.61 11.74
CA LEU A 72 -10.66 18.30 11.72
C LEU A 72 -11.68 17.17 11.65
N ARG A 73 -12.72 17.20 12.50
CA ARG A 73 -13.74 16.15 12.48
C ARG A 73 -14.45 16.03 11.12
N ALA A 74 -14.74 17.17 10.48
CA ALA A 74 -15.31 17.18 9.13
C ALA A 74 -14.37 16.54 8.11
N ALA A 75 -13.07 16.87 8.15
CA ALA A 75 -12.08 16.27 7.26
C ALA A 75 -11.92 14.76 7.51
N VAL A 76 -11.87 14.32 8.76
CA VAL A 76 -11.77 12.90 9.13
C VAL A 76 -13.01 12.13 8.65
N ALA A 77 -14.22 12.65 8.86
CA ALA A 77 -15.45 12.01 8.37
C ALA A 77 -15.50 11.90 6.84
N PHE A 78 -15.03 12.94 6.13
CA PHE A 78 -14.90 12.90 4.69
C PHE A 78 -13.89 11.84 4.22
N LEU A 79 -12.72 11.77 4.84
CA LEU A 79 -11.70 10.78 4.50
C LEU A 79 -12.18 9.35 4.81
N ASP A 80 -12.81 9.14 5.96
CA ASP A 80 -13.36 7.85 6.36
C ASP A 80 -14.40 7.33 5.36
N SER A 81 -15.41 8.15 5.03
CA SER A 81 -16.41 7.80 4.02
C SER A 81 -15.80 7.55 2.64
N THR A 82 -14.80 8.35 2.24
CA THR A 82 -14.10 8.17 0.97
C THR A 82 -13.32 6.84 0.94
N ILE A 83 -12.58 6.52 2.00
CA ILE A 83 -11.83 5.26 2.11
C ILE A 83 -12.79 4.06 2.09
N ALA A 84 -13.90 4.14 2.83
CA ALA A 84 -14.92 3.10 2.83
C ALA A 84 -15.51 2.87 1.43
N ALA A 85 -15.82 3.94 0.68
CA ALA A 85 -16.32 3.85 -0.68
C ALA A 85 -15.32 3.20 -1.67
N HIS A 86 -14.02 3.32 -1.40
CA HIS A 86 -12.95 2.76 -2.24
C HIS A 86 -12.36 1.45 -1.69
N ARG A 87 -13.01 0.82 -0.70
CA ARG A 87 -12.51 -0.39 -0.03
C ARG A 87 -12.11 -1.50 -1.02
N GLY A 88 -12.86 -1.69 -2.10
CA GLY A 88 -12.55 -2.71 -3.11
C GLY A 88 -11.23 -2.48 -3.86
N ALA A 89 -10.84 -1.22 -4.08
CA ALA A 89 -9.55 -0.88 -4.70
C ALA A 89 -8.39 -1.04 -3.71
N LEU A 90 -8.64 -0.82 -2.43
CA LEU A 90 -7.66 -0.95 -1.35
C LEU A 90 -7.43 -2.41 -0.94
N LEU A 91 -8.47 -3.23 -1.02
CA LEU A 91 -8.51 -4.64 -0.63
C LEU A 91 -9.02 -5.50 -1.80
N PRO A 92 -8.20 -5.75 -2.82
CA PRO A 92 -8.64 -6.55 -3.97
C PRO A 92 -8.90 -8.00 -3.56
N VAL A 93 -9.69 -8.69 -4.39
CA VAL A 93 -9.99 -10.11 -4.22
C VAL A 93 -8.70 -10.93 -4.17
N GLY A 94 -8.60 -11.86 -3.22
CA GLY A 94 -7.41 -12.69 -3.02
C GLY A 94 -6.28 -12.01 -2.26
N PHE A 95 -6.53 -10.86 -1.61
CA PHE A 95 -5.60 -10.29 -0.65
C PHE A 95 -5.43 -11.26 0.53
N PRO A 96 -4.18 -11.62 0.92
CA PRO A 96 -3.93 -12.74 1.82
C PRO A 96 -4.15 -12.42 3.31
N PHE A 97 -4.76 -11.27 3.63
CA PHE A 97 -4.99 -10.81 5.00
C PHE A 97 -6.41 -10.28 5.15
N ASP A 98 -7.10 -10.62 6.24
CA ASP A 98 -8.28 -9.88 6.69
C ASP A 98 -7.80 -8.62 7.44
N PRO A 99 -8.27 -7.40 7.09
CA PRO A 99 -7.89 -6.18 7.81
C PRO A 99 -8.29 -6.13 9.30
N LEU A 100 -9.15 -7.07 9.76
CA LEU A 100 -9.69 -7.09 11.11
C LEU A 100 -9.18 -8.25 11.98
N ASP A 101 -8.29 -9.10 11.46
CA ASP A 101 -7.53 -10.12 12.21
C ASP A 101 -6.25 -9.53 12.83
#